data_AF-A0A368KUS8-F1
#
_entry.id   AF-A0A368KUS8-F1
#
_cell.length_a   1.000
_cell.length_b   1.000
_cell.length_c   1.000
_cell.angle_alpha   90.00
_cell.angle_beta   90.00
_cell.angle_gamma   90.00
#
_symmetry.space_group_name_H-M   'P 1'
#
loop_
_entity.id
_entity.type
_entity.pdbx_description
1 polymer ?
#
loop_
_entity_poly.entity_id
_entity_poly.type
_entity_poly.pdbx_seq_one_letter_code
_entity_poly.pdbx_strand_id
1 'polypeptide(L)' 'MSRERITIGGCPKCKSDLLTCQHNHFQNDELEIHSWEHKCPDCGFRQTEAFRSDDEDEPFDPILASKCPFCGRPAND' A
#
# COMPACT_ATOMS: atom_id res chain seq x y z
N MET A 1 14.34 7.00 -2.16
CA MET A 1 13.19 6.22 -1.68
C MET A 1 12.76 5.27 -2.78
N SER A 2 13.09 3.99 -2.63
CA SER A 2 12.76 2.94 -3.58
C SER A 2 11.26 2.67 -3.49
N ARG A 3 10.50 2.95 -4.54
CA ARG A 3 9.07 2.64 -4.58
C ARG A 3 8.92 1.17 -4.91
N GLU A 4 8.43 0.38 -3.96
CA GLU A 4 8.30 -1.05 -4.16
C GLU A 4 6.97 -1.34 -4.88
N ARG A 5 7.03 -1.80 -6.13
CA ARG A 5 5.85 -2.10 -6.95
C ARG A 5 5.95 -3.51 -7.53
N ILE A 6 4.88 -4.29 -7.36
CA ILE A 6 4.73 -5.60 -8.02
C ILE A 6 3.38 -5.70 -8.73
N THR A 7 3.27 -6.62 -9.68
CA THR A 7 2.01 -7.02 -10.30
C THR A 7 1.43 -8.20 -9.52
N ILE A 8 0.19 -8.06 -9.04
CA ILE A 8 -0.55 -9.08 -8.28
C ILE A 8 -1.74 -9.67 -9.06
N GLY A 9 -2.15 -9.02 -10.15
CA GLY A 9 -3.29 -9.45 -10.97
C GLY A 9 -4.62 -9.45 -10.22
N GLY A 10 -5.65 -10.05 -10.85
CA GLY A 10 -6.96 -10.20 -10.22
C GLY A 10 -7.68 -8.88 -9.93
N CYS A 11 -7.63 -7.90 -10.84
CA CYS A 11 -8.33 -6.62 -10.66
C CYS A 11 -9.79 -6.83 -10.22
N PRO A 12 -10.26 -6.25 -9.10
CA PRO A 12 -11.61 -6.49 -8.60
C PRO A 12 -12.69 -5.99 -9.57
N LYS A 13 -12.37 -4.97 -10.37
CA LYS A 13 -13.29 -4.32 -11.33
C LYS A 13 -13.35 -4.99 -12.70
N CYS A 14 -12.21 -5.35 -13.30
CA CYS A 14 -12.17 -5.88 -14.68
C CYS A 14 -11.49 -7.25 -14.82
N LYS A 15 -11.07 -7.86 -13.72
CA LYS A 15 -10.37 -9.16 -13.68
C LYS A 15 -9.02 -9.22 -14.43
N SER A 16 -8.50 -8.08 -14.86
CA SER A 16 -7.15 -7.97 -15.44
C SER A 16 -6.07 -8.53 -14.52
N ASP A 17 -5.09 -9.19 -15.14
CA ASP A 17 -3.87 -9.70 -14.51
C ASP A 17 -2.81 -8.61 -14.30
N LEU A 18 -3.08 -7.36 -14.70
CA LEU A 18 -2.15 -6.23 -14.60
C LEU A 18 -2.38 -5.35 -13.38
N LEU A 19 -3.22 -5.77 -12.42
CA LEU A 19 -3.36 -5.05 -11.14
C LEU A 19 -1.99 -5.03 -10.44
N THR A 20 -1.55 -3.84 -10.07
CA THR A 20 -0.30 -3.63 -9.33
C THR A 20 -0.57 -3.30 -7.88
N CYS A 21 0.32 -3.76 -6.99
CA CYS A 21 0.39 -3.38 -5.59
C CYS A 21 1.69 -2.60 -5.36
N GLN A 22 1.58 -1.38 -4.86
CA GLN A 22 2.69 -0.49 -4.56
C GLN A 22 2.72 -0.13 -3.08
N HIS A 23 3.93 -0.14 -2.51
CA HIS A 23 4.23 0.36 -1.17
C HIS A 23 5.18 1.54 -1.26
N ASN A 24 4.95 2.56 -0.45
CA ASN A 24 5.97 3.57 -0.15
C ASN A 24 6.06 3.76 1.36
N HIS A 25 7.26 3.65 1.90
CA HIS A 25 7.61 3.92 3.28
C HIS A 25 8.36 5.24 3.37
N PHE A 26 7.99 6.05 4.35
CA PHE A 26 8.68 7.26 4.74
C PHE A 26 8.85 7.25 6.25
N GLN A 27 10.06 7.51 6.73
CA GLN A 27 10.35 7.55 8.16
C GLN A 27 11.38 8.66 8.43
N ASN A 28 11.13 9.43 9.48
CA ASN A 28 12.09 10.32 10.13
C ASN A 28 11.90 10.26 11.66
N ASP A 29 12.56 11.15 12.40
CA ASP A 29 12.55 11.13 13.87
C ASP A 29 11.18 11.43 14.52
N GLU A 30 10.24 12.01 13.76
CA GLU A 30 8.93 12.49 14.26
C GLU A 30 7.73 11.77 13.62
N LEU A 31 7.95 11.14 12.46
CA LEU A 31 6.89 10.70 11.58
C LEU A 31 7.29 9.43 10.82
N GLU A 32 6.42 8.43 10.90
CA GLU A 32 6.46 7.22 10.10
C GLU A 32 5.17 7.08 9.30
N ILE A 33 5.30 6.79 8.00
CA ILE A 33 4.19 6.64 7.07
C ILE A 33 4.40 5.41 6.21
N HIS A 34 3.40 4.52 6.20
CA HIS A 34 3.26 3.45 5.22
C HIS A 34 2.10 3.75 4.28
N SER A 35 2.37 3.89 2.99
CA SER A 35 1.35 4.12 1.97
C SER A 35 1.25 2.93 1.02
N TRP A 36 0.03 2.43 0.84
CA TRP A 36 -0.29 1.31 -0.03
C TRP A 36 -1.20 1.75 -1.16
N GLU A 37 -0.95 1.28 -2.38
CA GLU A 37 -1.77 1.54 -3.56
C GLU A 37 -1.99 0.28 -4.39
N HIS A 38 -3.24 -0.03 -4.70
CA HIS A 38 -3.63 -0.92 -5.78
C HIS A 38 -4.01 -0.09 -7.01
N LYS A 39 -3.41 -0.40 -8.17
CA LYS A 39 -3.70 0.28 -9.43
C LYS A 39 -3.78 -0.67 -10.61
N CYS A 40 -4.90 -0.62 -11.35
CA CYS A 40 -5.10 -1.38 -12.58
C CYS A 40 -4.96 -0.46 -13.80
N PRO A 41 -4.01 -0.72 -14.72
CA PRO A 41 -3.85 0.08 -15.93
C PRO A 41 -5.00 -0.11 -16.93
N ASP A 42 -5.63 -1.28 -16.97
CA ASP A 42 -6.63 -1.60 -18.01
C ASP A 42 -7.98 -0.90 -17.82
N CYS A 43 -8.43 -0.75 -16.57
CA CYS A 43 -9.75 -0.18 -16.27
C CYS A 43 -9.72 1.05 -15.37
N GLY A 44 -8.53 1.53 -15.02
CA GLY A 44 -8.31 2.67 -14.14
C GLY A 44 -8.74 2.46 -12.68
N PHE A 45 -8.97 1.21 -12.25
CA PHE A 45 -9.27 0.94 -10.84
C PHE A 45 -8.08 1.37 -9.97
N ARG A 46 -8.38 2.08 -8.88
CA ARG A 46 -7.39 2.55 -7.91
C ARG A 46 -7.96 2.47 -6.50
N GLN A 47 -7.16 1.99 -5.56
CA GLN A 47 -7.47 1.95 -4.13
C GLN A 47 -6.21 2.26 -3.34
N THR A 48 -6.30 3.10 -2.31
CA THR A 48 -5.15 3.59 -1.55
C THR A 48 -5.46 3.61 -0.08
N GLU A 49 -4.46 3.28 0.76
CA GLU A 49 -4.54 3.37 2.21
C GLU A 49 -3.21 3.92 2.75
N ALA A 50 -3.25 4.70 3.82
CA ALA A 50 -2.04 5.23 4.44
C ALA A 50 -2.12 5.14 5.96
N PHE A 51 -1.12 4.50 6.56
CA PHE A 51 -0.94 4.42 8.01
C PHE A 51 0.10 5.45 8.41
N ARG A 52 -0.20 6.30 9.39
CA ARG A 52 0.70 7.36 9.85
C ARG A 52 0.86 7.31 11.36
N SER A 53 2.07 7.52 11.84
CA SER A 53 2.35 7.55 13.29
C SER A 53 1.82 8.78 14.00
N ASP A 54 1.51 9.85 13.26
CA ASP A 54 0.98 11.13 13.76
C ASP A 54 -0.56 11.21 13.69
N ASP A 55 -1.24 10.13 13.31
CA ASP A 55 -2.69 10.09 13.29
C ASP A 55 -3.22 9.97 14.74
N GLU A 56 -3.94 10.99 15.22
CA GLU A 56 -4.52 11.00 16.57
C GLU A 56 -5.81 10.17 16.66
N ASP A 57 -6.48 9.93 15.53
CA ASP A 57 -7.75 9.21 15.47
C ASP A 57 -7.53 7.69 15.32
N GLU A 58 -6.41 7.26 14.74
CA GLU A 58 -6.08 5.84 14.55
C GLU A 58 -4.75 5.43 15.21
N PRO A 59 -4.74 4.38 16.07
CA PRO A 59 -3.50 3.91 16.67
C PRO A 59 -2.57 3.32 15.61
N PHE A 60 -1.33 3.84 15.55
CA PHE A 60 -0.32 3.33 14.64
C PHE A 60 0.24 1.97 15.10
N ASP A 61 0.05 0.95 14.26
CA ASP A 61 0.65 -0.38 14.42
C ASP A 61 1.65 -0.65 13.27
N PRO A 62 2.96 -0.68 13.53
CA PRO A 62 3.99 -0.92 12.51
C PRO A 62 3.85 -2.28 11.80
N ILE A 63 3.34 -3.30 12.48
CA ILE A 63 3.17 -4.66 11.92
C ILE A 63 2.00 -4.68 10.93
N LEU A 64 0.93 -3.94 11.23
CA LEU A 64 -0.20 -3.79 10.31
C LEU A 64 0.18 -2.83 9.16
N ALA A 65 0.84 -1.72 9.47
CA ALA A 65 1.27 -0.73 8.51
C ALA A 65 2.26 -1.30 7.46
N SER A 66 3.11 -2.26 7.86
CA SER A 66 4.02 -2.99 6.98
C SER A 66 3.33 -4.07 6.13
N LYS A 67 2.00 -4.18 6.14
CA LYS A 67 1.24 -5.11 5.28
C LYS A 67 0.21 -4.37 4.44
N CYS A 68 0.09 -4.76 3.18
CA CYS A 68 -0.94 -4.23 2.31
C CYS A 68 -2.33 -4.60 2.85
N PRO A 69 -3.21 -3.62 3.14
CA PRO A 69 -4.53 -3.90 3.67
C PRO A 69 -5.46 -4.57 2.65
N PHE A 70 -5.09 -4.57 1.37
CA PHE A 70 -5.91 -5.09 0.29
C PHE A 70 -5.57 -6.53 -0.12
N CYS A 71 -4.28 -6.91 -0.06
CA CYS A 71 -3.83 -8.24 -0.48
C CYS A 71 -2.97 -8.97 0.56
N GLY A 72 -2.68 -8.36 1.71
CA GLY A 72 -1.90 -8.96 2.80
C GLY A 72 -0.40 -9.09 2.52
N ARG A 73 0.07 -8.63 1.36
CA ARG A 73 1.49 -8.64 1.00
C ARG A 73 2.30 -7.80 1.99
N PRO A 74 3.41 -8.31 2.56
CA PRO A 74 4.31 -7.51 3.40
C PRO A 74 5.12 -6.52 2.54
N ALA A 75 5.55 -5.43 3.17
CA ALA A 75 6.63 -4.60 2.67
C ALA A 75 7.93 -5.42 2.66
N ASN A 76 8.74 -5.29 1.61
CA ASN A 76 10.09 -5.85 1.66
C ASN A 76 11.03 -4.87 2.39
N ASP A 77 11.83 -5.42 3.30
CA ASP A 77 12.93 -4.76 4.01
C ASP A 77 14.11 -4.50 3.05
#